data_AF-A0A445CAT9-F1
#
_entry.id   AF-A0A445CAT9-F1
#
_cell.length_a   1.000
_cell.length_b   1.000
_cell.length_c   1.000
_cell.angle_alpha   90.00
_cell.angle_beta   90.00
_cell.angle_gamma   90.00
#
_symmetry.space_group_name_H-M   'P 1'
#
loop_
_entity.id
_entity.type
_entity.pdbx_description
1 polymer ?
#
loop_
_entity_poly.entity_id
_entity_poly.type
_entity_poly.pdbx_seq_one_letter_code
_entity_poly.pdbx_strand_id
1 'polypeptide(L)'
;MVKGSFDFIGLNYYTSTYATNTPCQNGRPSVFTDSCVRFTTLRNGLLIGPKAASDWLYIYPPGIQGLLEYTKEKFNNPIIYITENGVDEVNDGKMSLDDKWRIDYFSHHLLYLQRAIRNGVRVKGYFAWSLLDNFEWTAGYSLRFGLVYVDYKNGLRRYRKRSALWFKIFLHH
;
A
#
# COMPACT_ATOMS: atom_id res chain seq x y z
N MET A 1 26.57 -14.55 7.95
CA MET A 1 25.82 -14.02 9.11
C MET A 1 24.40 -13.52 8.75
N VAL A 2 24.08 -13.19 7.50
CA VAL A 2 22.74 -12.67 7.10
C VAL A 2 21.72 -13.78 6.76
N LYS A 3 22.16 -14.95 6.28
CA LYS A 3 21.24 -16.04 5.95
C LYS A 3 20.53 -16.54 7.22
N GLY A 4 19.20 -16.51 7.22
CA GLY A 4 18.38 -16.92 8.36
C GLY A 4 18.31 -15.90 9.50
N SER A 5 18.68 -14.65 9.26
CA SER A 5 18.64 -13.59 10.30
C SER A 5 17.26 -12.92 10.45
N PHE A 6 16.17 -13.63 10.13
CA PHE A 6 14.80 -13.12 10.30
C PHE A 6 13.86 -14.25 10.73
N ASP A 7 12.95 -13.93 11.64
CA ASP A 7 11.88 -14.84 12.08
C ASP A 7 10.58 -14.63 11.27
N PHE A 8 10.39 -13.41 10.75
CA PHE A 8 9.27 -13.00 9.93
C PHE A 8 9.67 -11.87 8.97
N ILE A 9 8.81 -11.57 8.00
CA ILE A 9 8.95 -10.47 7.06
C ILE A 9 7.82 -9.46 7.29
N GLY A 10 8.18 -8.19 7.47
CA GLY A 10 7.25 -7.07 7.34
C GLY A 10 7.14 -6.65 5.88
N LEU A 11 5.93 -6.58 5.34
CA LEU A 11 5.65 -6.17 3.97
C LEU A 11 4.82 -4.89 3.95
N ASN A 12 5.39 -3.85 3.36
CA ASN A 12 4.69 -2.60 3.03
C ASN A 12 4.21 -2.67 1.59
N TYR A 13 2.91 -2.78 1.36
CA TYR A 13 2.33 -2.87 0.01
C TYR A 13 1.32 -1.76 -0.21
N TYR A 14 1.39 -1.09 -1.37
CA TYR A 14 0.48 0.00 -1.73
C TYR A 14 -0.03 -0.08 -3.16
N THR A 15 0.83 -0.47 -4.10
CA THR A 15 0.59 -0.39 -5.55
C THR A 15 1.34 -1.49 -6.30
N SER A 16 1.14 -1.54 -7.62
CA SER A 16 1.87 -2.38 -8.56
C SER A 16 2.19 -1.58 -9.83
N THR A 17 3.19 -2.04 -10.56
CA THR A 17 3.58 -1.47 -11.87
C THR A 17 3.75 -2.57 -12.89
N TYR A 18 3.56 -2.25 -14.17
CA TYR A 18 4.05 -3.10 -15.25
C TYR A 18 5.57 -2.96 -15.37
N ALA A 19 6.23 -4.05 -15.69
CA ALA A 19 7.65 -4.10 -15.99
C ALA A 19 7.83 -4.58 -17.43
N THR A 20 8.66 -3.88 -18.20
CA THR A 20 9.04 -4.29 -19.57
C THR A 20 10.54 -4.31 -19.71
N ASN A 21 11.07 -5.34 -20.35
CA ASN A 21 12.48 -5.40 -20.72
C ASN A 21 12.87 -4.18 -21.56
N THR A 22 14.04 -3.61 -21.29
CA THR A 22 14.63 -2.53 -22.10
C THR A 22 16.13 -2.80 -22.25
N PRO A 23 16.76 -2.44 -23.39
CA PRO A 23 18.20 -2.60 -23.53
C PRO A 23 18.95 -1.90 -22.38
N CYS A 24 19.92 -2.60 -21.79
CA CYS A 24 20.80 -2.01 -20.80
C CYS A 24 21.54 -0.81 -21.42
N GLN A 25 21.52 0.34 -20.74
CA GLN A 25 22.20 1.52 -21.24
C GLN A 25 23.72 1.34 -21.10
N ASN A 26 24.47 1.66 -22.16
CA ASN A 26 25.95 1.62 -22.17
C ASN A 26 26.59 2.80 -21.39
N GLY A 27 25.86 3.41 -20.47
CA GLY A 27 26.28 4.56 -19.66
C GLY A 27 26.70 4.17 -18.25
N ARG A 28 26.93 5.17 -17.39
CA ARG A 28 27.15 4.92 -15.97
C ARG A 28 25.89 4.28 -15.36
N PRO A 29 26.01 3.10 -14.73
CA PRO A 29 24.88 2.49 -14.04
C PRO A 29 24.31 3.44 -12.99
N SER A 30 22.98 3.44 -12.89
CA SER A 30 22.25 4.12 -11.83
C SER A 30 21.22 3.16 -11.25
N VAL A 31 20.74 3.46 -10.05
CA VAL A 31 19.66 2.69 -9.39
C VAL A 31 18.38 2.59 -10.22
N PHE A 32 18.23 3.42 -11.27
CA PHE A 32 17.07 3.44 -12.15
C PHE A 32 17.29 2.71 -13.48
N THR A 33 18.54 2.47 -13.88
CA THR A 33 18.88 1.97 -15.23
C THR A 33 19.61 0.63 -15.22
N ASP A 34 20.18 0.23 -14.08
CA ASP A 34 20.98 -0.98 -13.93
C ASP A 34 20.18 -2.29 -14.08
N SER A 35 18.91 -2.29 -13.68
CA SER A 35 18.02 -3.44 -13.80
C SER A 35 17.62 -3.78 -15.24
N CYS A 36 17.89 -2.88 -16.20
CA CYS A 36 17.47 -3.01 -17.61
C CYS A 36 15.95 -3.27 -17.75
N VAL A 37 15.17 -2.70 -16.84
CA VAL A 37 13.70 -2.77 -16.82
C VAL A 37 13.14 -1.37 -16.88
N ARG A 38 12.11 -1.18 -17.72
CA ARG A 38 11.26 0.01 -17.68
C ARG A 38 9.99 -0.31 -16.92
N PHE A 39 9.76 0.42 -15.83
CA PHE A 39 8.50 0.39 -15.08
C PHE A 39 7.51 1.40 -15.66
N THR A 40 6.23 1.02 -15.70
CA THR A 40 5.15 1.90 -16.16
C THR A 40 3.84 1.53 -15.47
N THR A 41 2.96 2.50 -15.29
CA THR A 41 1.60 2.29 -14.79
C THR A 41 0.61 2.11 -15.95
N LEU A 42 1.06 2.28 -17.19
CA LEU A 42 0.27 2.19 -18.41
C LEU A 42 0.62 0.94 -19.22
N ARG A 43 -0.41 0.24 -19.69
CA ARG A 43 -0.29 -0.80 -20.72
C ARG A 43 -1.35 -0.56 -21.78
N ASN A 44 -0.95 -0.39 -23.03
CA ASN A 44 -1.85 -0.09 -24.16
C ASN A 44 -2.74 1.13 -23.91
N GLY A 45 -2.20 2.18 -23.28
CA GLY A 45 -2.94 3.40 -22.94
C GLY A 45 -3.87 3.28 -21.73
N LEU A 46 -3.98 2.10 -21.10
CA LEU A 46 -4.81 1.88 -19.92
C LEU A 46 -3.95 1.85 -18.64
N LEU A 47 -4.39 2.60 -17.63
CA LEU A 47 -3.77 2.57 -16.30
C LEU A 47 -3.98 1.21 -15.65
N ILE A 48 -3.00 0.76 -14.87
CA ILE A 48 -3.07 -0.49 -14.11
C ILE A 48 -4.23 -0.50 -13.10
N GLY A 49 -4.60 0.68 -12.61
CA GLY A 49 -5.76 0.88 -11.74
C GLY A 49 -6.02 2.37 -11.49
N PRO A 50 -7.07 2.70 -10.72
CA PRO A 50 -7.36 4.07 -10.33
C PRO A 50 -6.17 4.71 -9.60
N LYS A 51 -5.90 5.99 -9.87
CA LYS A 51 -4.84 6.76 -9.22
C LYS A 51 -5.37 7.39 -7.93
N ALA A 52 -4.58 7.32 -6.84
CA ALA A 52 -4.86 8.06 -5.61
C ALA A 52 -4.28 9.49 -5.67
N ALA A 53 -4.17 10.17 -4.52
CA ALA A 53 -3.62 11.52 -4.49
C ALA A 53 -2.11 11.54 -4.79
N SER A 54 -1.36 10.57 -4.29
CA SER A 54 0.06 10.40 -4.59
C SER A 54 0.31 10.05 -6.06
N ASP A 55 1.30 10.69 -6.67
CA ASP A 55 1.65 10.45 -8.08
C ASP A 55 2.07 9.01 -8.39
N TRP A 56 2.62 8.33 -7.38
CA TRP A 56 3.13 6.97 -7.48
C TRP A 56 2.09 5.89 -7.15
N LEU A 57 0.95 6.23 -6.53
CA LEU A 57 0.03 5.26 -5.96
C LEU A 57 -1.14 4.98 -6.92
N TYR A 58 -1.08 3.81 -7.55
CA TYR A 58 -2.16 3.26 -8.37
C TYR A 58 -2.76 2.03 -7.70
N ILE A 59 -4.07 2.04 -7.51
CA ILE A 59 -4.79 1.04 -6.71
C ILE A 59 -4.88 -0.27 -7.50
N TYR A 60 -4.13 -1.30 -7.08
CA TYR A 60 -4.13 -2.61 -7.73
C TYR A 60 -4.11 -3.76 -6.70
N PRO A 61 -5.28 -4.11 -6.12
CA PRO A 61 -5.40 -5.17 -5.12
C PRO A 61 -4.89 -6.56 -5.55
N PRO A 62 -5.06 -7.02 -6.81
CA PRO A 62 -4.53 -8.33 -7.22
C PRO A 62 -3.02 -8.49 -7.03
N GLY A 63 -2.26 -7.39 -7.07
CA GLY A 63 -0.81 -7.41 -6.91
C GLY A 63 -0.35 -7.89 -5.53
N ILE A 64 -1.09 -7.60 -4.45
CA ILE A 64 -0.70 -8.07 -3.10
C ILE A 64 -0.78 -9.60 -3.02
N GLN A 65 -1.81 -10.20 -3.63
CA GLN A 65 -1.95 -11.65 -3.69
C GLN A 65 -0.77 -12.26 -4.46
N GLY A 66 -0.47 -11.73 -5.65
CA GLY A 66 0.63 -12.22 -6.48
C GLY A 66 2.00 -12.11 -5.78
N LEU A 67 2.29 -10.99 -5.11
CA LEU A 67 3.53 -10.81 -4.36
C LEU A 67 3.66 -11.79 -3.20
N LEU A 68 2.57 -12.01 -2.46
CA LEU A 68 2.55 -12.95 -1.33
C LEU A 68 2.71 -14.40 -1.78
N GLU A 69 2.04 -14.81 -2.85
CA GLU A 69 2.17 -16.16 -3.41
C GLU A 69 3.55 -16.41 -4.01
N TYR A 70 4.10 -15.42 -4.73
CA TYR A 70 5.48 -15.46 -5.19
C TYR A 70 6.47 -15.59 -4.02
N THR A 71 6.24 -14.84 -2.95
CA THR A 71 7.10 -14.90 -1.76
C THR A 71 7.06 -16.29 -1.12
N LYS A 72 5.87 -16.88 -1.04
CA LYS A 72 5.68 -18.27 -0.59
C LYS A 72 6.50 -19.25 -1.41
N GLU A 73 6.36 -19.20 -2.73
CA GLU A 73 7.00 -20.15 -3.65
C GLU A 73 8.52 -20.00 -3.72
N LYS A 74 9.03 -18.77 -3.64
CA LYS A 74 10.46 -18.49 -3.84
C LYS A 74 11.27 -18.43 -2.55
N PHE A 75 10.66 -18.08 -1.42
CA PHE A 75 11.37 -17.83 -0.16
C PHE A 75 10.92 -18.75 0.97
N ASN A 76 10.49 -19.97 0.65
CA ASN A 76 10.16 -21.01 1.63
C ASN A 76 9.03 -20.60 2.60
N ASN A 77 8.02 -19.89 2.09
CA ASN A 77 6.82 -19.50 2.85
C ASN A 77 7.09 -18.97 4.26
N PRO A 78 7.78 -17.83 4.40
CA PRO A 78 8.09 -17.24 5.69
C PRO A 78 6.81 -16.73 6.36
N ILE A 79 6.90 -16.44 7.66
CA ILE A 79 5.83 -15.69 8.34
C ILE A 79 5.84 -14.26 7.81
N ILE A 80 4.67 -13.74 7.43
CA ILE A 80 4.53 -12.39 6.88
C ILE A 80 3.55 -11.57 7.74
N TYR A 81 3.89 -10.31 7.97
CA TYR A 81 2.97 -9.29 8.47
C TYR A 81 2.85 -8.21 7.39
N ILE A 82 1.62 -7.82 7.02
CA ILE A 82 1.43 -6.61 6.23
C ILE A 82 1.61 -5.43 7.16
N THR A 83 2.81 -4.86 7.18
CA THR A 83 3.23 -3.79 8.09
C THR A 83 2.70 -2.44 7.69
N GLU A 84 2.43 -2.26 6.39
CA GLU A 84 1.70 -1.10 5.88
C GLU A 84 0.88 -1.47 4.65
N ASN A 85 -0.36 -0.98 4.61
CA ASN A 85 -1.18 -0.88 3.42
C ASN A 85 -2.14 0.29 3.60
N GLY A 86 -2.33 1.12 2.58
CA GLY A 86 -3.06 2.37 2.75
C GLY A 86 -3.26 3.14 1.46
N VAL A 87 -4.08 4.19 1.52
CA VAL A 87 -4.31 5.07 0.38
C VAL A 87 -4.58 6.50 0.84
N ASP A 88 -4.06 7.46 0.09
CA ASP A 88 -4.06 8.87 0.44
C ASP A 88 -5.08 9.71 -0.34
N GLU A 89 -5.50 10.78 0.32
CA GLU A 89 -6.26 11.89 -0.28
C GLU A 89 -5.49 13.20 -0.16
N VAL A 90 -5.79 14.12 -1.08
CA VAL A 90 -5.28 15.49 -1.01
C VAL A 90 -5.90 16.19 0.20
N ASN A 91 -5.07 16.85 0.98
CA ASN A 91 -5.49 17.80 1.99
C ASN A 91 -5.83 19.14 1.33
N ASP A 92 -7.09 19.32 0.93
CA ASP A 92 -7.61 20.57 0.35
C ASP A 92 -7.89 21.66 1.41
N GLY A 93 -7.53 21.41 2.67
CA GLY A 93 -7.75 22.30 3.80
C GLY A 93 -9.16 22.24 4.38
N LYS A 94 -10.08 21.46 3.79
CA LYS A 94 -11.43 21.24 4.33
C LYS A 94 -11.44 19.95 5.15
N MET A 95 -12.23 19.95 6.21
CA MET A 95 -12.44 18.74 7.00
C MET A 95 -13.35 17.78 6.22
N SER A 96 -12.82 16.63 5.83
CA SER A 96 -13.57 15.55 5.22
C SER A 96 -13.43 14.27 6.06
N LEU A 97 -14.56 13.70 6.48
CA LEU A 97 -14.63 12.43 7.19
C LEU A 97 -15.26 11.31 6.35
N ASP A 98 -15.86 11.63 5.20
CA ASP A 98 -16.52 10.64 4.33
C ASP A 98 -15.54 10.06 3.31
N ASP A 99 -14.65 9.18 3.77
CA ASP A 99 -13.61 8.54 2.97
C ASP A 99 -14.00 7.13 2.48
N LYS A 100 -15.19 7.00 1.89
CA LYS A 100 -15.71 5.71 1.39
C LYS A 100 -14.76 4.99 0.43
N TRP A 101 -14.10 5.75 -0.43
CA TRP A 101 -13.12 5.21 -1.38
C TRP A 101 -11.92 4.54 -0.68
N ARG A 102 -11.57 4.97 0.54
CA ARG A 102 -10.55 4.31 1.39
C ARG A 102 -11.08 2.99 1.96
N ILE A 103 -12.38 2.90 2.27
CA ILE A 103 -13.03 1.62 2.61
C ILE A 103 -12.96 0.66 1.42
N ASP A 104 -13.27 1.14 0.21
CA ASP A 104 -13.18 0.33 -1.00
C ASP A 104 -11.75 -0.17 -1.23
N TYR A 105 -10.75 0.68 -1.04
CA TYR A 105 -9.34 0.27 -1.09
C TYR A 105 -9.04 -0.87 -0.11
N PHE A 106 -9.37 -0.69 1.18
CA PHE A 106 -9.07 -1.67 2.22
C PHE A 106 -9.83 -2.98 2.03
N SER A 107 -11.13 -2.91 1.76
CA SER A 107 -11.96 -4.10 1.55
C SER A 107 -11.46 -4.96 0.39
N HIS A 108 -11.05 -4.36 -0.73
CA HIS A 108 -10.47 -5.12 -1.84
C HIS A 108 -9.09 -5.69 -1.48
N HIS A 109 -8.18 -4.93 -0.85
CA HIS A 109 -6.87 -5.46 -0.46
C HIS A 109 -7.00 -6.62 0.55
N LEU A 110 -7.90 -6.50 1.52
CA LEU A 110 -8.19 -7.57 2.49
C LEU A 110 -8.81 -8.80 1.83
N LEU A 111 -9.64 -8.63 0.80
CA LEU A 111 -10.17 -9.77 0.02
C LEU A 111 -9.04 -10.54 -0.68
N TYR A 112 -8.12 -9.84 -1.35
CA TYR A 112 -6.98 -10.48 -2.03
C TYR A 112 -5.97 -11.07 -1.03
N LEU A 113 -5.79 -10.44 0.14
CA LEU A 113 -5.02 -10.98 1.25
C LEU A 113 -5.63 -12.30 1.76
N GLN A 114 -6.96 -12.32 1.96
CA GLN A 114 -7.67 -13.54 2.38
C GLN A 114 -7.50 -14.66 1.35
N ARG A 115 -7.53 -14.36 0.05
CA ARG A 115 -7.25 -15.34 -1.02
C ARG A 115 -5.84 -15.91 -0.93
N ALA A 116 -4.83 -15.05 -0.74
CA ALA A 116 -3.44 -15.50 -0.55
C ALA A 116 -3.30 -16.43 0.68
N ILE A 117 -3.96 -16.10 1.80
CA ILE A 117 -3.99 -16.94 3.01
C ILE A 117 -4.65 -18.29 2.72
N ARG A 118 -5.80 -18.30 2.03
CA ARG A 118 -6.46 -19.55 1.59
C ARG A 118 -5.58 -20.39 0.67
N ASN A 119 -4.72 -19.75 -0.10
CA ASN A 119 -3.71 -20.39 -0.95
C ASN A 119 -2.41 -20.77 -0.20
N GLY A 120 -2.43 -20.77 1.14
CA GLY A 120 -1.36 -21.29 1.99
C GLY A 120 -0.25 -20.30 2.35
N VAL A 121 -0.39 -19.01 2.03
CA VAL A 121 0.56 -17.98 2.48
C VAL A 121 0.42 -17.77 3.99
N ARG A 122 1.53 -17.74 4.72
CA ARG A 122 1.56 -17.57 6.19
C ARG A 122 1.52 -16.11 6.64
N VAL A 123 0.41 -15.43 6.38
CA VAL A 123 0.19 -14.06 6.91
C VAL A 123 -0.33 -14.12 8.36
N LYS A 124 0.23 -13.30 9.25
CA LYS A 124 -0.11 -13.27 10.69
C LYS A 124 -0.69 -11.95 11.19
N GLY A 125 -0.62 -10.89 10.39
CA GLY A 125 -1.23 -9.62 10.77
C GLY A 125 -1.31 -8.65 9.61
N TYR A 126 -2.15 -7.65 9.80
CA TYR A 126 -2.41 -6.58 8.86
C TYR A 126 -2.49 -5.26 9.60
N PHE A 127 -1.67 -4.30 9.20
CA PHE A 127 -1.57 -2.99 9.81
C PHE A 127 -1.86 -1.92 8.75
N ALA A 128 -2.98 -1.21 8.93
CA ALA A 128 -3.36 -0.14 8.03
C ALA A 128 -2.45 1.07 8.21
N TRP A 129 -1.84 1.53 7.12
CA TRP A 129 -1.21 2.84 7.05
C TRP A 129 -2.29 3.88 6.68
N SER A 130 -2.67 4.78 7.59
CA SER A 130 -2.15 4.93 8.94
C SER A 130 -3.25 5.15 9.97
N LEU A 131 -2.90 5.03 11.25
CA LEU A 131 -3.82 5.31 12.34
C LEU A 131 -4.32 6.77 12.27
N LEU A 132 -3.42 7.72 12.08
CA LEU A 132 -3.68 9.16 12.07
C LEU A 132 -3.16 9.79 10.77
N ASP A 133 -3.82 10.84 10.30
CA ASP A 133 -3.18 11.76 9.36
C ASP A 133 -1.86 12.26 9.98
N ASN A 134 -0.78 12.21 9.20
CA ASN A 134 0.58 12.47 9.67
C ASN A 134 1.41 13.24 8.63
N PHE A 135 2.71 13.38 8.89
CA PHE A 135 3.66 14.06 8.01
C PHE A 135 4.19 13.09 6.94
N GLU A 136 3.72 13.25 5.70
CA GLU A 136 4.06 12.40 4.56
C GLU A 136 5.34 12.90 3.87
N TRP A 137 6.47 12.81 4.58
CA TRP A 137 7.81 13.05 4.04
C TRP A 137 7.93 14.38 3.26
N THR A 138 8.30 14.31 1.98
CA THR A 138 8.46 15.48 1.11
C THR A 138 7.14 16.17 0.78
N ALA A 139 6.00 15.49 0.90
CA ALA A 139 4.68 16.07 0.73
C ALA A 139 4.18 16.78 2.01
N GLY A 140 4.87 16.60 3.14
CA GLY A 140 4.48 17.15 4.43
C GLY A 140 3.04 16.80 4.78
N TYR A 141 2.21 17.79 5.11
CA TYR A 141 0.81 17.59 5.48
C TYR A 141 -0.18 17.73 4.32
N SER A 142 0.29 17.74 3.07
CA SER A 142 -0.56 17.91 1.88
C SER A 142 -1.30 16.62 1.49
N LEU A 143 -0.89 15.46 2.01
CA LEU A 143 -1.49 14.16 1.78
C LEU A 143 -1.95 13.54 3.10
N ARG A 144 -3.04 12.79 3.06
CA ARG A 144 -3.69 12.22 4.25
C ARG A 144 -3.93 10.73 4.07
N PHE A 145 -3.19 9.91 4.81
CA PHE A 145 -3.35 8.45 4.85
C PHE A 145 -4.21 7.95 6.02
N GLY A 146 -4.54 8.81 6.98
CA GLY A 146 -5.09 8.39 8.26
C GLY A 146 -6.51 7.85 8.17
N LEU A 147 -6.78 6.78 8.92
CA LEU A 147 -8.14 6.37 9.32
C LEU A 147 -8.80 7.42 10.23
N VAL A 148 -7.98 8.20 10.94
CA VAL A 148 -8.41 9.28 11.82
C VAL A 148 -7.87 10.59 11.28
N TYR A 149 -8.78 11.52 11.01
CA TYR A 149 -8.45 12.89 10.62
C TYR A 149 -7.77 13.63 11.79
N VAL A 150 -6.68 14.34 11.49
CA VAL A 150 -6.01 15.25 12.43
C VAL A 150 -6.20 16.69 11.98
N ASP A 151 -6.82 17.49 12.85
CA ASP A 151 -7.02 18.92 12.63
C ASP A 151 -5.77 19.71 13.03
N TYR A 152 -4.90 19.94 12.05
CA TYR A 152 -3.65 20.67 12.25
C TYR A 152 -3.83 22.13 12.70
N LYS A 153 -5.02 22.72 12.50
CA LYS A 153 -5.31 24.12 12.85
C LYS A 153 -6.02 24.27 14.19
N ASN A 154 -6.63 23.20 14.71
CA ASN A 154 -7.39 23.21 15.96
C ASN A 154 -6.77 22.28 17.01
N GLY A 155 -5.53 22.58 17.41
CA GLY A 155 -4.86 21.87 18.49
C GLY A 155 -4.68 20.36 18.27
N LEU A 156 -4.56 19.92 17.01
CA LEU A 156 -4.41 18.51 16.65
C LEU A 156 -5.61 17.65 17.11
N ARG A 157 -6.84 18.16 17.07
CA ARG A 157 -8.01 17.32 17.40
C ARG A 157 -8.15 16.13 16.45
N ARG A 158 -8.58 14.99 16.97
CA ARG A 158 -8.70 13.71 16.24
C ARG A 158 -10.18 13.38 15.99
N TYR A 159 -10.50 13.05 14.74
CA TYR A 159 -11.85 12.69 14.33
C TYR A 159 -11.82 11.41 13.51
N ARG A 160 -12.54 10.38 13.96
CA ARG A 160 -12.62 9.10 13.24
C ARG A 160 -13.28 9.34 11.87
N LYS A 161 -12.60 8.98 10.79
CA LYS A 161 -13.20 8.97 9.46
C LYS A 161 -14.13 7.76 9.31
N ARG A 162 -14.88 7.70 8.22
CA ARG A 162 -15.79 6.59 7.95
C ARG A 162 -15.05 5.26 7.85
N SER A 163 -13.84 5.24 7.31
CA SER A 163 -12.96 4.07 7.27
C SER A 163 -12.61 3.52 8.66
N ALA A 164 -12.33 4.38 9.64
CA ALA A 164 -12.14 3.95 11.04
C ALA A 164 -13.40 3.31 11.63
N LEU A 165 -14.57 3.87 11.34
CA LEU A 165 -15.84 3.30 11.79
C LEU A 165 -16.14 1.96 11.11
N TRP A 166 -15.80 1.83 9.82
CA TRP A 166 -15.90 0.57 9.10
C TRP A 166 -14.99 -0.50 9.70
N PHE A 167 -13.72 -0.20 9.98
CA PHE A 167 -12.82 -1.15 10.66
C PHE A 167 -13.35 -1.58 12.03
N LYS A 168 -13.94 -0.65 12.80
CA LYS A 168 -14.60 -1.00 14.07
C LYS A 168 -15.69 -2.05 13.86
N ILE A 169 -16.56 -1.88 12.86
CA ILE A 169 -17.65 -2.83 12.59
C ILE A 169 -17.07 -4.16 12.06
N PHE A 170 -16.16 -4.08 11.10
CA PHE A 170 -15.53 -5.24 10.47
C PHE A 170 -14.81 -6.17 11.45
N LEU A 171 -14.21 -5.64 12.52
CA LEU A 171 -13.47 -6.44 13.53
C LEU A 171 -14.37 -7.02 14.64
N HIS A 172 -15.60 -6.56 14.77
CA HIS A 172 -16.54 -7.04 15.80
C HIS A 172 -17.56 -8.06 15.27
N HIS A 173 -17.44 -8.44 14.00
CA HIS A 173 -18.19 -9.50 13.35
C HIS A 173 -17.22 -10.54 12.77
#